data_AF-A0A8T0UZ86-F1
#
_entry.id   AF-A0A8T0UZ86-F1
#
_cell.length_a   1.000
_cell.length_b   1.000
_cell.length_c   1.000
_cell.angle_alpha   90.00
_cell.angle_beta   90.00
_cell.angle_gamma   90.00
#
_symmetry.space_group_name_H-M   'P 1'
#
loop_
_entity.id
_entity.type
_entity.pdbx_description
1 polymer ?
#
loop_
_entity_poly.entity_id
_entity_poly.type
_entity_poly.pdbx_seq_one_letter_code
_entity_poly.pdbx_strand_id
1 'polypeptide(L)'
;MTAKAVRNKGRVIDRTPGVSREQGAINRRNKIEPSKRSSDGTKGYTRAINRLLKLQEMEAALVDAEMKRCAAEEELFFKLPDRVASGTTFEEKSFGYSVPSDQEIYRDLSSIVVSLALFDGNKMLFACSGIPLPRGNSKLHLTRFVTSAHLVAEFNKNRNKDEQLRIEVCLPDRRTIDGLLGLYDDDIAIVTSLGLQFAVHPVDLDLEATVVGPDDSVLSVGRAFKSGSLMTMDASRIISDGTWVSDSQNFSEAVLGGPLMVKTINGNGVRFLGMNLGCYHEDANVKYRFLPQKLLHERLKHFQILNPKELHFREYSLPKDVSSIVPSGFVRTINRMKSLGYPMPPPLMLELNGQLLNDFEGYFGEVRAWKGYPFGYPPVGSEKCVWEHLSKEVVTNISRRVVKLASFNGPSRFFACTGLLIRWHAHTFILTSASLVRSRLHHEKIDNSLTIEVFLPPNQRVSGTLALYNLNYNFAIVSVEKNFHAVRPEDIFNESPKAFEKVIAVGRDADQGLLMASIGEVKRRNKDTKLNCRDLKLSTCKINKAGIGGPLVDVDGSLVGMNFYDGSKLTPFLPKSKIVNALRGVKNFALPLKRFFFLPVICLF
;
A
#
# COMPACT_ATOMS: atom_id res chain seq x y z
N MET A 1 112.32 19.85 57.93
CA MET A 1 111.97 21.26 58.24
C MET A 1 110.85 21.69 57.31
N THR A 2 109.75 22.17 57.92
CA THR A 2 108.78 23.20 57.47
C THR A 2 108.17 23.12 56.05
N ALA A 3 106.88 23.38 55.79
CA ALA A 3 105.69 23.63 56.60
C ALA A 3 104.47 23.68 55.63
N LYS A 4 103.25 23.40 56.17
CA LYS A 4 101.91 24.01 55.92
C LYS A 4 101.46 24.34 54.46
N ALA A 5 100.19 24.22 54.04
CA ALA A 5 98.91 23.76 54.59
C ALA A 5 97.77 23.92 53.53
N VAL A 6 96.57 23.38 53.85
CA VAL A 6 95.19 23.77 53.40
C VAL A 6 94.68 23.18 52.06
N ARG A 7 93.90 22.07 52.06
CA ARG A 7 92.41 21.85 52.18
C ARG A 7 91.63 22.05 50.86
N ASN A 8 91.06 21.00 50.23
CA ASN A 8 89.69 20.40 50.35
C ASN A 8 88.89 20.66 49.04
N LYS A 9 87.99 19.84 48.46
CA LYS A 9 87.37 18.54 48.79
C LYS A 9 86.54 18.03 47.58
N GLY A 10 86.42 16.69 47.44
CA GLY A 10 85.23 15.94 46.94
C GLY A 10 85.25 15.57 45.44
N ARG A 11 84.92 14.35 45.00
CA ARG A 11 84.00 13.33 45.57
C ARG A 11 84.31 11.92 45.01
N VAL A 12 84.13 10.89 45.84
CA VAL A 12 84.26 9.43 45.58
C VAL A 12 82.83 8.83 45.48
N ILE A 13 82.55 7.70 44.81
CA ILE A 13 82.40 6.34 45.38
C ILE A 13 82.18 5.26 44.28
N ASP A 14 82.83 4.10 44.53
CA ASP A 14 82.91 2.76 43.87
C ASP A 14 81.58 1.94 43.95
N ARG A 15 81.08 1.18 42.94
CA ARG A 15 81.39 -0.16 42.34
C ARG A 15 80.62 -1.41 42.89
N THR A 16 80.13 -2.24 41.93
CA THR A 16 79.68 -3.69 41.93
C THR A 16 78.19 -4.06 42.23
N PRO A 17 77.64 -5.28 41.89
CA PRO A 17 77.43 -5.88 40.54
C PRO A 17 76.08 -6.68 40.30
N GLY A 18 75.66 -6.88 39.03
CA GLY A 18 75.01 -8.09 38.43
C GLY A 18 73.50 -8.45 38.59
N VAL A 19 72.78 -8.69 37.46
CA VAL A 19 71.64 -9.66 37.33
C VAL A 19 71.65 -10.38 35.95
N SER A 20 71.34 -11.68 36.02
CA SER A 20 71.42 -12.90 35.16
C SER A 20 71.27 -12.90 33.62
N ARG A 21 71.82 -13.99 33.03
CA ARG A 21 71.73 -14.47 31.63
C ARG A 21 70.32 -14.89 31.17
N GLU A 22 69.31 -14.91 32.04
CA GLU A 22 67.91 -15.24 31.67
C GLU A 22 67.14 -14.04 31.10
N GLN A 23 67.53 -12.81 31.47
CA GLN A 23 66.91 -11.58 30.92
C GLN A 23 67.23 -11.38 29.42
N GLY A 24 68.33 -11.97 28.94
CA GLY A 24 68.73 -11.93 27.53
C GLY A 24 67.88 -12.81 26.60
N ALA A 25 67.26 -13.87 27.13
CA ALA A 25 66.36 -14.74 26.37
C ALA A 25 64.95 -14.14 26.23
N ILE A 26 64.50 -13.39 27.24
CA ILE A 26 63.21 -12.67 27.23
C ILE A 26 63.27 -11.47 26.26
N ASN A 27 64.40 -10.75 26.22
CA ASN A 27 64.59 -9.62 25.30
C ASN A 27 64.75 -10.01 23.82
N ARG A 28 64.95 -11.29 23.49
CA ARG A 28 64.87 -11.80 22.10
C ARG A 28 63.45 -12.20 21.70
N ARG A 29 62.57 -12.56 22.65
CA ARG A 29 61.14 -12.81 22.39
C ARG A 29 60.30 -11.53 22.32
N ASN A 30 60.73 -10.46 23.00
CA ASN A 30 60.05 -9.15 22.98
C ASN A 30 60.58 -8.19 21.90
N LYS A 31 61.39 -8.68 20.96
CA LYS A 31 61.76 -7.96 19.74
C LYS A 31 60.82 -8.33 18.59
N ILE A 32 59.51 -8.19 18.81
CA ILE A 32 58.63 -7.87 17.69
C ILE A 32 58.91 -6.40 17.42
N GLU A 33 59.86 -6.16 16.51
CA GLU A 33 59.86 -4.92 15.76
C GLU A 33 58.40 -4.61 15.41
N PRO A 34 57.89 -3.38 15.59
CA PRO A 34 56.81 -2.96 14.71
C PRO A 34 57.43 -3.04 13.32
N SER A 35 57.29 -4.21 12.69
CA SER A 35 57.20 -4.36 11.26
C SER A 35 56.51 -3.11 10.81
N LYS A 36 57.19 -2.34 9.96
CA LYS A 36 56.60 -1.25 9.21
C LYS A 36 55.38 -1.87 8.51
N ARG A 37 54.25 -1.92 9.22
CA ARG A 37 52.94 -2.16 8.65
C ARG A 37 52.82 -1.03 7.66
N SER A 38 52.97 -1.42 6.40
CA SER A 38 52.67 -0.60 5.25
C SER A 38 51.56 0.38 5.64
N SER A 39 51.84 1.68 5.54
CA SER A 39 50.85 2.73 5.80
C SER A 39 49.56 2.54 5.00
N ASP A 40 49.59 1.65 3.99
CA ASP A 40 48.50 1.28 3.13
C ASP A 40 47.46 0.38 3.81
N GLY A 41 47.86 -0.50 4.74
CA GLY A 41 46.95 -1.40 5.46
C GLY A 41 46.05 -0.67 6.46
N THR A 42 46.61 0.26 7.24
CA THR A 42 45.85 1.11 8.17
C THR A 42 44.96 2.10 7.41
N LYS A 43 45.44 2.67 6.30
CA LYS A 43 44.62 3.51 5.39
C LYS A 43 43.48 2.73 4.73
N GLY A 44 43.67 1.44 4.45
CA GLY A 44 42.63 0.55 3.93
C GLY A 44 41.54 0.30 4.98
N TYR A 45 41.94 0.02 6.22
CA TYR A 45 41.03 -0.20 7.35
C TYR A 45 40.23 1.06 7.71
N THR A 46 40.87 2.23 7.79
CA THR A 46 40.18 3.53 8.00
C THR A 46 39.21 3.85 6.85
N ARG A 47 39.59 3.55 5.60
CA ARG A 47 38.68 3.69 4.44
C ARG A 47 37.46 2.77 4.54
N ALA A 48 37.65 1.53 4.98
CA ALA A 48 36.55 0.58 5.16
C ALA A 48 35.58 1.03 6.26
N ILE A 49 36.10 1.49 7.41
CA ILE A 49 35.28 2.05 8.50
C ILE A 49 34.49 3.26 8.03
N ASN A 50 35.13 4.21 7.35
CA ASN A 50 34.44 5.40 6.84
C ASN A 50 33.34 5.05 5.83
N ARG A 51 33.51 3.99 5.03
CA ARG A 51 32.46 3.49 4.13
C ARG A 51 31.28 2.91 4.91
N LEU A 52 31.55 2.13 5.96
CA LEU A 52 30.52 1.54 6.81
C LEU A 52 29.71 2.62 7.55
N LEU A 53 30.38 3.59 8.16
CA LEU A 53 29.73 4.73 8.83
C LEU A 53 28.81 5.49 7.86
N LYS A 54 29.30 5.75 6.64
CA LYS A 54 28.50 6.40 5.60
C LYS A 54 27.27 5.58 5.19
N LEU A 55 27.38 4.25 5.11
CA LEU A 55 26.23 3.39 4.83
C LEU A 55 25.18 3.49 5.93
N GLN A 56 25.60 3.48 7.20
CA GLN A 56 24.71 3.63 8.35
C GLN A 56 24.00 4.99 8.35
N GLU A 57 24.70 6.08 8.04
CA GLU A 57 24.11 7.42 7.91
C GLU A 57 23.04 7.47 6.80
N MET A 58 23.31 6.81 5.66
CA MET A 58 22.39 6.76 4.52
C MET A 58 21.14 5.92 4.82
N GLU A 59 21.29 4.78 5.52
CA GLU A 59 20.17 3.97 6.01
C GLU A 59 19.33 4.74 7.02
N ALA A 60 19.96 5.41 7.99
CA ALA A 60 19.27 6.23 8.97
C ALA A 60 18.49 7.37 8.32
N ALA A 61 19.07 8.04 7.32
CA ALA A 61 18.39 9.10 6.57
C ALA A 61 17.16 8.55 5.82
N LEU A 62 17.26 7.37 5.21
CA LEU A 62 16.16 6.74 4.48
C LEU A 62 15.01 6.41 5.44
N VAL A 63 15.32 5.82 6.60
CA VAL A 63 14.34 5.51 7.64
C VAL A 63 13.67 6.78 8.17
N ASP A 64 14.43 7.84 8.46
CA ASP A 64 13.88 9.12 8.92
C ASP A 64 12.93 9.76 7.89
N ALA A 65 13.33 9.78 6.61
CA ALA A 65 12.50 10.30 5.52
C ALA A 65 11.20 9.49 5.38
N GLU A 66 11.29 8.18 5.49
CA GLU A 66 10.14 7.28 5.45
C GLU A 66 9.20 7.51 6.64
N MET A 67 9.74 7.63 7.86
CA MET A 67 8.95 7.89 9.06
C MET A 67 8.23 9.23 9.00
N LYS A 68 8.90 10.29 8.55
CA LYS A 68 8.30 11.62 8.35
C LYS A 68 7.16 11.58 7.35
N ARG A 69 7.32 10.82 6.27
CA ARG A 69 6.29 10.63 5.26
C ARG A 69 5.08 9.91 5.85
N CYS A 70 5.30 8.83 6.59
CA CYS A 70 4.21 8.06 7.22
C CYS A 70 3.45 8.90 8.24
N ALA A 71 4.16 9.68 9.07
CA ALA A 71 3.52 10.61 10.00
C ALA A 71 2.64 11.64 9.27
N ALA A 72 3.12 12.22 8.16
CA ALA A 72 2.33 13.15 7.37
C ALA A 72 1.08 12.49 6.73
N GLU A 73 1.21 11.24 6.26
CA GLU A 73 0.09 10.47 5.70
C GLU A 73 -0.95 10.10 6.77
N GLU A 74 -0.51 9.78 8.00
CA GLU A 74 -1.39 9.50 9.13
C GLU A 74 -2.20 10.73 9.57
N GLU A 75 -1.57 11.90 9.65
CA GLU A 75 -2.27 13.16 9.99
C GLU A 75 -3.32 13.55 8.93
N LEU A 76 -3.11 13.19 7.66
CA LEU A 76 -4.01 13.56 6.56
C LEU A 76 -5.18 12.59 6.35
N PHE A 77 -4.99 11.29 6.59
CA PHE A 77 -5.94 10.27 6.14
C PHE A 77 -6.59 9.47 7.27
N PHE A 78 -5.80 8.76 8.08
CA PHE A 78 -6.33 7.93 9.16
C PHE A 78 -5.28 7.79 10.25
N LYS A 79 -5.60 8.31 11.44
CA LYS A 79 -4.73 8.31 12.60
C LYS A 79 -5.27 7.37 13.67
N LEU A 80 -4.42 6.47 14.15
CA LEU A 80 -4.72 5.61 15.28
C LEU A 80 -4.39 6.33 16.60
N PRO A 81 -5.21 6.14 17.65
CA PRO A 81 -4.89 6.67 18.98
C PRO A 81 -3.69 5.94 19.59
N ASP A 82 -3.04 6.59 20.54
CA ASP A 82 -2.01 5.93 21.36
C ASP A 82 -2.67 4.86 22.26
N ARG A 83 -1.89 3.84 22.62
CA ARG A 83 -2.39 2.76 23.47
C ARG A 83 -2.80 3.29 24.83
N VAL A 84 -4.09 3.28 25.12
CA VAL A 84 -4.60 3.46 26.49
C VAL A 84 -4.49 2.12 27.20
N ALA A 85 -3.95 2.10 28.42
CA ALA A 85 -3.86 0.87 29.21
C ALA A 85 -5.27 0.31 29.44
N SER A 86 -5.65 -0.74 28.69
CA SER A 86 -6.93 -1.42 28.88
C SER A 86 -6.81 -2.38 30.07
N GLY A 87 -7.36 -1.93 31.20
CA GLY A 87 -7.69 -2.76 32.35
C GLY A 87 -8.78 -3.78 32.00
N THR A 88 -8.70 -4.94 32.67
CA THR A 88 -9.56 -6.13 32.59
C THR A 88 -9.59 -6.92 31.27
N THR A 89 -9.44 -8.24 31.39
CA THR A 89 -9.58 -9.24 30.32
C THR A 89 -11.05 -9.55 30.12
N PHE A 90 -11.49 -9.78 28.89
CA PHE A 90 -12.85 -10.20 28.62
C PHE A 90 -13.12 -11.57 29.26
N GLU A 91 -14.15 -11.63 30.10
CA GLU A 91 -14.66 -12.87 30.66
C GLU A 91 -15.85 -13.35 29.85
N GLU A 92 -15.62 -14.37 29.03
CA GLU A 92 -16.68 -15.04 28.28
C GLU A 92 -17.71 -15.65 29.25
N LYS A 93 -18.97 -15.24 29.08
CA LYS A 93 -20.12 -15.76 29.84
C LYS A 93 -20.91 -16.75 29.00
N SER A 94 -21.43 -17.78 29.65
CA SER A 94 -22.35 -18.72 29.01
C SER A 94 -23.68 -18.03 28.67
N PHE A 95 -24.26 -18.45 27.55
CA PHE A 95 -25.59 -18.08 27.10
C PHE A 95 -26.54 -19.25 27.33
N GLY A 96 -27.75 -18.99 27.82
CA GLY A 96 -28.78 -20.03 27.99
C GLY A 96 -28.26 -21.26 28.74
N TYR A 97 -28.43 -22.44 28.15
CA TYR A 97 -27.98 -23.72 28.70
C TYR A 97 -27.03 -24.44 27.74
N SER A 98 -26.03 -25.14 28.28
CA SER A 98 -25.15 -26.00 27.49
C SER A 98 -25.87 -27.28 27.10
N VAL A 99 -25.71 -27.71 25.86
CA VAL A 99 -26.44 -28.86 25.32
C VAL A 99 -25.53 -30.09 25.19
N PRO A 100 -25.94 -31.27 25.67
CA PRO A 100 -25.18 -32.50 25.47
C PRO A 100 -25.18 -32.93 23.99
N SER A 101 -24.05 -33.48 23.52
CA SER A 101 -23.78 -33.76 22.10
C SER A 101 -24.43 -35.05 21.56
N ASP A 102 -25.26 -35.72 22.35
CA ASP A 102 -25.76 -37.07 22.10
C ASP A 102 -27.02 -37.11 21.23
N GLN A 103 -27.87 -36.07 21.26
CA GLN A 103 -29.05 -36.01 20.39
C GLN A 103 -28.70 -35.56 18.96
N GLU A 104 -29.31 -36.22 17.97
CA GLU A 104 -29.08 -36.00 16.53
C GLU A 104 -29.37 -34.56 16.09
N ILE A 105 -30.48 -33.97 16.58
CA ILE A 105 -30.87 -32.58 16.30
C ILE A 105 -29.75 -31.58 16.66
N TYR A 106 -29.02 -31.82 17.76
CA TYR A 106 -27.95 -30.92 18.20
C TYR A 106 -26.63 -31.14 17.47
N ARG A 107 -26.42 -32.30 16.83
CA ARG A 107 -25.26 -32.51 15.94
C ARG A 107 -25.37 -31.64 14.69
N ASP A 108 -26.57 -31.56 14.10
CA ASP A 108 -26.81 -30.73 12.93
C ASP A 108 -26.65 -29.24 13.28
N LEU A 109 -27.26 -28.80 14.40
CA LEU A 109 -27.11 -27.44 14.92
C LEU A 109 -25.65 -27.06 15.24
N SER A 110 -24.86 -28.02 15.73
CA SER A 110 -23.45 -27.77 16.02
C SER A 110 -22.68 -27.37 14.76
N SER A 111 -22.98 -28.00 13.63
CA SER A 111 -22.22 -27.75 12.40
C SER A 111 -22.51 -26.42 11.70
N ILE A 112 -23.62 -25.75 12.04
CA ILE A 112 -24.05 -24.48 11.43
C ILE A 112 -23.68 -23.25 12.28
N VAL A 113 -22.97 -23.44 13.40
CA VAL A 113 -22.55 -22.33 14.30
C VAL A 113 -21.08 -22.48 14.68
N VAL A 114 -20.31 -21.43 14.44
CA VAL A 114 -18.93 -21.28 14.93
C VAL A 114 -18.88 -20.24 16.05
N SER A 115 -17.80 -20.22 16.81
CA SER A 115 -17.49 -19.12 17.71
C SER A 115 -16.38 -18.25 17.11
N LEU A 116 -16.50 -16.93 17.25
CA LEU A 116 -15.56 -15.94 16.77
C LEU A 116 -15.05 -15.14 17.96
N ALA A 117 -13.74 -14.96 18.08
CA ALA A 117 -13.17 -14.14 19.14
C ALA A 117 -12.15 -13.12 18.61
N LEU A 118 -12.23 -11.91 19.16
CA LEU A 118 -11.27 -10.84 18.96
C LEU A 118 -10.17 -10.93 20.01
N PHE A 119 -8.92 -10.90 19.56
CA PHE A 119 -7.74 -10.92 20.41
C PHE A 119 -6.85 -9.71 20.16
N ASP A 120 -6.21 -9.18 21.21
CA ASP A 120 -5.00 -8.35 21.11
C ASP A 120 -3.83 -9.13 21.73
N GLY A 121 -2.93 -9.65 20.89
CA GLY A 121 -1.94 -10.63 21.35
C GLY A 121 -2.63 -11.84 22.00
N ASN A 122 -2.29 -12.19 23.24
CA ASN A 122 -2.93 -13.34 23.91
C ASN A 122 -4.20 -12.97 24.69
N LYS A 123 -4.58 -11.68 24.72
CA LYS A 123 -5.72 -11.19 25.48
C LYS A 123 -6.98 -11.27 24.61
N MET A 124 -7.94 -12.10 25.02
CA MET A 124 -9.28 -12.07 24.44
C MET A 124 -9.99 -10.77 24.85
N LEU A 125 -10.57 -10.08 23.89
CA LEU A 125 -11.27 -8.80 24.06
C LEU A 125 -12.78 -8.94 23.90
N PHE A 126 -13.22 -9.90 23.08
CA PHE A 126 -14.63 -10.13 22.80
C PHE A 126 -14.81 -11.52 22.17
N ALA A 127 -15.96 -12.16 22.41
CA ALA A 127 -16.35 -13.39 21.73
C ALA A 127 -17.83 -13.37 21.37
N CYS A 128 -18.16 -13.91 20.21
CA CYS A 128 -19.50 -13.99 19.65
C CYS A 128 -19.66 -15.25 18.79
N SER A 129 -20.82 -15.46 18.19
CA SER A 129 -21.09 -16.56 17.26
C SER A 129 -21.01 -16.10 15.81
N GLY A 130 -20.85 -17.06 14.90
CA GLY A 130 -20.94 -16.83 13.46
C GLY A 130 -21.69 -17.95 12.75
N ILE A 131 -22.37 -17.61 11.67
CA ILE A 131 -23.10 -18.55 10.81
C ILE A 131 -22.31 -18.75 9.51
N PRO A 132 -21.91 -19.99 9.16
CA PRO A 132 -21.25 -20.29 7.90
C PRO A 132 -22.17 -19.99 6.72
N LEU A 133 -21.63 -19.30 5.71
CA LEU A 133 -22.33 -18.91 4.50
C LEU A 133 -22.05 -19.88 3.35
N PRO A 134 -22.97 -19.99 2.37
CA PRO A 134 -22.75 -20.77 1.16
C PRO A 134 -21.45 -20.41 0.46
N ARG A 135 -20.84 -21.43 -0.15
CA ARG A 135 -19.56 -21.27 -0.85
C ARG A 135 -19.73 -20.34 -2.06
N GLY A 136 -18.79 -19.40 -2.20
CA GLY A 136 -18.70 -18.56 -3.39
C GLY A 136 -17.88 -19.20 -4.52
N ASN A 137 -17.86 -18.55 -5.68
CA ASN A 137 -17.20 -19.06 -6.90
C ASN A 137 -15.67 -18.81 -6.94
N SER A 138 -15.03 -18.62 -5.79
CA SER A 138 -13.58 -18.33 -5.73
C SER A 138 -12.75 -19.58 -6.06
N LYS A 139 -11.62 -19.37 -6.75
CA LYS A 139 -10.59 -20.40 -6.94
C LYS A 139 -9.93 -20.78 -5.61
N LEU A 140 -9.81 -19.82 -4.68
CA LEU A 140 -9.34 -20.09 -3.33
C LEU A 140 -10.48 -20.71 -2.51
N HIS A 141 -10.14 -21.70 -1.69
CA HIS A 141 -11.06 -22.31 -0.75
C HIS A 141 -11.31 -21.37 0.42
N LEU A 142 -12.25 -20.44 0.23
CA LEU A 142 -12.68 -19.47 1.22
C LEU A 142 -13.98 -19.91 1.86
N THR A 143 -14.03 -19.84 3.19
CA THR A 143 -15.24 -20.04 3.98
C THR A 143 -15.57 -18.73 4.66
N ARG A 144 -16.82 -18.29 4.52
CA ARG A 144 -17.28 -17.02 5.05
C ARG A 144 -18.29 -17.27 6.16
N PHE A 145 -18.25 -16.40 7.15
CA PHE A 145 -19.17 -16.41 8.27
C PHE A 145 -19.82 -15.03 8.34
N VAL A 146 -21.15 -15.00 8.49
CA VAL A 146 -21.84 -13.79 8.90
C VAL A 146 -21.92 -13.76 10.42
N THR A 147 -21.73 -12.58 11.01
CA THR A 147 -21.84 -12.33 12.44
C THR A 147 -22.39 -10.91 12.68
N SER A 148 -22.56 -10.54 13.95
CA SER A 148 -23.03 -9.22 14.36
C SER A 148 -21.94 -8.14 14.17
N ALA A 149 -22.33 -6.94 13.76
CA ALA A 149 -21.46 -5.76 13.67
C ALA A 149 -20.88 -5.33 15.02
N HIS A 150 -21.36 -5.88 16.14
CA HIS A 150 -20.74 -5.70 17.45
C HIS A 150 -19.28 -6.16 17.47
N LEU A 151 -18.91 -7.18 16.69
CA LEU A 151 -17.50 -7.59 16.52
C LEU A 151 -16.66 -6.45 15.92
N VAL A 152 -17.23 -5.70 14.97
CA VAL A 152 -16.58 -4.53 14.35
C VAL A 152 -16.51 -3.36 15.32
N ALA A 153 -17.55 -3.14 16.11
CA ALA A 153 -17.56 -2.10 17.15
C ALA A 153 -16.45 -2.35 18.18
N GLU A 154 -16.31 -3.58 18.68
CA GLU A 154 -15.23 -3.95 19.60
C GLU A 154 -13.85 -3.92 18.91
N PHE A 155 -13.74 -4.33 17.64
CA PHE A 155 -12.50 -4.18 16.87
C PHE A 155 -12.08 -2.70 16.83
N ASN A 156 -12.98 -1.80 16.42
CA ASN A 156 -12.71 -0.36 16.29
C ASN A 156 -12.39 0.32 17.63
N LYS A 157 -13.12 -0.05 18.69
CA LYS A 157 -12.91 0.47 20.05
C LYS A 157 -11.53 0.14 20.62
N ASN A 158 -10.98 -1.02 20.27
CA ASN A 158 -9.68 -1.47 20.77
C ASN A 158 -8.50 -1.07 19.87
N ARG A 159 -8.74 -0.29 18.81
CA ARG A 159 -7.69 0.12 17.88
C ARG A 159 -6.69 1.08 18.51
N ASN A 160 -5.42 0.87 18.22
CA ASN A 160 -4.32 1.73 18.69
C ASN A 160 -3.05 1.51 17.85
N LYS A 161 -2.04 2.37 17.98
CA LYS A 161 -0.80 2.28 17.19
C LYS A 161 -0.03 0.96 17.35
N ASP A 162 -0.13 0.32 18.51
CA ASP A 162 0.56 -0.93 18.83
C ASP A 162 -0.37 -2.16 18.73
N GLU A 163 -1.52 -2.00 18.07
CA GLU A 163 -2.55 -3.04 17.98
C GLU A 163 -2.03 -4.33 17.32
N GLN A 164 -2.35 -5.48 17.93
CA GLN A 164 -2.15 -6.81 17.35
C GLN A 164 -3.50 -7.52 17.25
N LEU A 165 -4.52 -6.80 16.76
CA LEU A 165 -5.88 -7.32 16.68
C LEU A 165 -5.95 -8.43 15.65
N ARG A 166 -6.50 -9.57 16.06
CA ARG A 166 -6.83 -10.69 15.17
C ARG A 166 -8.17 -11.29 15.53
N ILE A 167 -8.83 -11.88 14.54
CA ILE A 167 -10.02 -12.71 14.77
C ILE A 167 -9.59 -14.17 14.68
N GLU A 168 -10.00 -14.95 15.67
CA GLU A 168 -9.92 -16.41 15.61
C GLU A 168 -11.34 -16.99 15.43
N VAL A 169 -11.45 -18.02 14.60
CA VAL A 169 -12.67 -18.79 14.38
C VAL A 169 -12.50 -20.16 15.03
N CYS A 170 -13.29 -20.46 16.06
CA CYS A 170 -13.34 -21.74 16.73
C CYS A 170 -14.45 -22.62 16.11
N LEU A 171 -14.03 -23.73 15.53
CA LEU A 171 -14.89 -24.68 14.82
C LEU A 171 -15.61 -25.63 15.78
N PRO A 172 -16.63 -26.38 15.32
CA PRO A 172 -17.36 -27.34 16.16
C PRO A 172 -16.47 -28.43 16.77
N ASP A 173 -15.37 -28.78 16.11
CA ASP A 173 -14.36 -29.73 16.58
C ASP A 173 -13.27 -29.11 17.47
N ARG A 174 -13.47 -27.85 17.90
CA ARG A 174 -12.57 -27.04 18.76
C ARG A 174 -11.25 -26.63 18.11
N ARG A 175 -11.04 -26.88 16.83
CA ARG A 175 -9.90 -26.30 16.12
C ARG A 175 -10.13 -24.80 15.95
N THR A 176 -9.09 -24.01 16.20
CA THR A 176 -9.06 -22.58 15.89
C THR A 176 -8.32 -22.33 14.59
N ILE A 177 -8.79 -21.34 13.85
CA ILE A 177 -8.16 -20.86 12.62
C ILE A 177 -8.24 -19.33 12.58
N ASP A 178 -7.44 -18.72 11.71
CA ASP A 178 -7.51 -17.28 11.50
C ASP A 178 -8.77 -16.86 10.75
N GLY A 179 -9.36 -15.76 11.20
CA GLY A 179 -10.47 -15.06 10.57
C GLY A 179 -10.03 -13.68 10.09
N LEU A 180 -10.40 -13.34 8.86
CA LEU A 180 -10.19 -12.04 8.25
C LEU A 180 -11.50 -11.26 8.34
N LEU A 181 -11.54 -10.23 9.19
CA LEU A 181 -12.70 -9.35 9.34
C LEU A 181 -12.75 -8.37 8.18
N GLY A 182 -13.76 -8.49 7.32
CA GLY A 182 -13.83 -7.78 6.05
C GLY A 182 -14.94 -6.73 6.01
N LEU A 183 -16.00 -7.06 5.26
CA LEU A 183 -17.14 -6.19 4.99
C LEU A 183 -18.10 -6.12 6.17
N TYR A 184 -18.72 -4.97 6.38
CA TYR A 184 -19.76 -4.78 7.38
C TYR A 184 -20.72 -3.64 7.03
N ASP A 185 -21.90 -3.68 7.65
CA ASP A 185 -22.84 -2.56 7.76
C ASP A 185 -23.17 -2.33 9.25
N ASP A 186 -24.25 -1.60 9.54
CA ASP A 186 -24.65 -1.27 10.92
C ASP A 186 -25.06 -2.50 11.76
N ASP A 187 -25.47 -3.61 11.14
CA ASP A 187 -25.94 -4.80 11.88
C ASP A 187 -25.08 -6.04 11.69
N ILE A 188 -24.49 -6.24 10.50
CA ILE A 188 -23.77 -7.48 10.15
C ILE A 188 -22.31 -7.21 9.77
N ALA A 189 -21.48 -8.22 10.03
CA ALA A 189 -20.08 -8.28 9.60
C ALA A 189 -19.76 -9.64 8.97
N ILE A 190 -18.80 -9.64 8.05
CA ILE A 190 -18.32 -10.83 7.35
C ILE A 190 -16.90 -11.16 7.80
N VAL A 191 -16.73 -12.36 8.32
CA VAL A 191 -15.42 -12.95 8.62
C VAL A 191 -15.10 -14.01 7.57
N THR A 192 -13.89 -14.00 7.01
CA THR A 192 -13.46 -14.97 6.00
C THR A 192 -12.26 -15.76 6.50
N SER A 193 -12.27 -17.09 6.34
CA SER A 193 -11.15 -17.97 6.65
C SER A 193 -10.73 -18.79 5.43
N LEU A 194 -9.47 -19.23 5.43
CA LEU A 194 -8.88 -20.06 4.37
C LEU A 194 -8.94 -21.55 4.74
N GLY A 195 -9.26 -22.42 3.77
CA GLY A 195 -8.97 -23.85 3.87
C GLY A 195 -10.01 -24.73 4.57
N LEU A 196 -11.26 -24.27 4.72
CA LEU A 196 -12.31 -25.03 5.41
C LEU A 196 -13.37 -25.63 4.47
N GLN A 197 -13.13 -26.83 3.94
CA GLN A 197 -14.11 -27.45 3.03
C GLN A 197 -15.16 -28.33 3.71
N PHE A 198 -14.92 -28.84 4.93
CA PHE A 198 -15.76 -29.92 5.50
C PHE A 198 -16.01 -29.82 7.01
N ALA A 199 -15.59 -28.74 7.68
CA ALA A 199 -15.71 -28.63 9.14
C ALA A 199 -17.04 -27.99 9.60
N VAL A 200 -17.76 -27.34 8.69
CA VAL A 200 -19.00 -26.60 8.97
C VAL A 200 -19.98 -26.79 7.82
N HIS A 201 -21.28 -26.73 8.13
CA HIS A 201 -22.35 -26.77 7.14
C HIS A 201 -22.96 -25.37 7.00
N PRO A 202 -23.01 -24.80 5.79
CA PRO A 202 -23.66 -23.51 5.59
C PRO A 202 -25.17 -23.64 5.73
N VAL A 203 -25.79 -22.58 6.24
CA VAL A 203 -27.25 -22.49 6.27
C VAL A 203 -27.78 -22.26 4.86
N ASP A 204 -28.86 -22.94 4.51
CA ASP A 204 -29.60 -22.68 3.27
C ASP A 204 -30.44 -21.40 3.44
N LEU A 205 -30.05 -20.36 2.72
CA LEU A 205 -30.72 -19.06 2.76
C LEU A 205 -31.78 -18.88 1.67
N ASP A 206 -31.90 -19.82 0.72
CA ASP A 206 -32.83 -19.75 -0.41
C ASP A 206 -34.20 -20.38 -0.10
N LEU A 207 -34.35 -21.07 1.04
CA LEU A 207 -35.64 -21.59 1.52
C LEU A 207 -36.62 -20.46 1.86
N GLU A 208 -37.88 -20.56 1.41
CA GLU A 208 -38.91 -19.59 1.75
C GLU A 208 -39.18 -19.56 3.26
N ALA A 209 -39.22 -18.35 3.84
CA ALA A 209 -39.56 -18.13 5.23
C ALA A 209 -41.01 -18.57 5.48
N THR A 210 -41.17 -19.75 6.08
CA THR A 210 -42.48 -20.29 6.46
C THR A 210 -42.94 -19.69 7.78
N VAL A 211 -44.24 -19.38 7.91
CA VAL A 211 -44.85 -18.84 9.13
C VAL A 211 -44.56 -19.77 10.31
N VAL A 212 -44.09 -19.21 11.43
CA VAL A 212 -43.92 -19.95 12.68
C VAL A 212 -45.31 -20.39 13.15
N GLY A 213 -45.53 -21.71 13.22
CA GLY A 213 -46.80 -22.28 13.67
C GLY A 213 -47.05 -22.01 15.15
N PRO A 214 -48.30 -22.05 15.63
CA PRO A 214 -48.63 -21.85 17.04
C PRO A 214 -47.98 -22.89 17.97
N ASP A 215 -47.63 -24.06 17.44
CA ASP A 215 -46.98 -25.16 18.17
C ASP A 215 -45.46 -25.23 17.93
N ASP A 216 -44.87 -24.33 17.14
CA ASP A 216 -43.43 -24.36 16.84
C ASP A 216 -42.63 -23.79 18.03
N SER A 217 -41.55 -24.49 18.44
CA SER A 217 -40.64 -23.96 19.45
C SER A 217 -39.46 -23.24 18.80
N VAL A 218 -39.10 -22.07 19.31
CA VAL A 218 -38.05 -21.23 18.72
C VAL A 218 -36.83 -21.27 19.61
N LEU A 219 -35.66 -21.51 19.00
CA LEU A 219 -34.41 -21.75 19.69
C LEU A 219 -33.34 -20.78 19.18
N SER A 220 -32.77 -20.01 20.07
CA SER A 220 -31.56 -19.23 19.78
C SER A 220 -30.34 -20.07 20.09
N VAL A 221 -29.36 -20.07 19.18
CA VAL A 221 -28.17 -20.92 19.27
C VAL A 221 -26.91 -20.06 19.21
N GLY A 222 -25.95 -20.37 20.07
CA GLY A 222 -24.62 -19.77 20.07
C GLY A 222 -23.55 -20.79 20.45
N ARG A 223 -22.28 -20.39 20.35
CA ARG A 223 -21.14 -21.22 20.73
C ARG A 223 -20.13 -20.43 21.56
N ALA A 224 -19.71 -21.01 22.68
CA ALA A 224 -18.64 -20.46 23.51
C ALA A 224 -17.28 -20.74 22.85
N PHE A 225 -16.41 -19.75 22.82
CA PHE A 225 -15.08 -19.83 22.23
C PHE A 225 -14.16 -20.75 23.03
N LYS A 226 -14.05 -20.54 24.35
CA LYS A 226 -13.08 -21.25 25.20
C LYS A 226 -13.36 -22.74 25.30
N SER A 227 -14.63 -23.11 25.47
CA SER A 227 -15.03 -24.51 25.63
C SER A 227 -15.43 -25.18 24.32
N GLY A 228 -15.70 -24.38 23.27
CA GLY A 228 -16.32 -24.85 22.04
C GLY A 228 -17.75 -25.36 22.23
N SER A 229 -18.38 -25.15 23.40
CA SER A 229 -19.68 -25.75 23.72
C SER A 229 -20.81 -25.06 22.97
N LEU A 230 -21.74 -25.86 22.46
CA LEU A 230 -23.00 -25.38 21.90
C LEU A 230 -23.92 -24.95 23.04
N MET A 231 -24.52 -23.78 22.89
CA MET A 231 -25.37 -23.15 23.88
C MET A 231 -26.69 -22.76 23.24
N THR A 232 -27.79 -22.97 23.95
CA THR A 232 -29.12 -22.69 23.41
C THR A 232 -30.02 -22.02 24.43
N MET A 233 -30.96 -21.21 23.94
CA MET A 233 -31.99 -20.57 24.74
C MET A 233 -33.32 -20.60 23.99
N ASP A 234 -34.37 -21.09 24.66
CA ASP A 234 -35.71 -21.09 24.10
C ASP A 234 -36.30 -19.68 24.12
N ALA A 235 -36.98 -19.31 23.04
CA ALA A 235 -37.80 -18.11 22.99
C ALA A 235 -39.20 -18.42 23.51
N SER A 236 -39.68 -17.65 24.48
CA SER A 236 -41.06 -17.77 24.97
C SER A 236 -42.07 -17.10 24.04
N ARG A 237 -41.65 -16.09 23.28
CA ARG A 237 -42.50 -15.45 22.25
C ARG A 237 -41.67 -14.71 21.19
N ILE A 238 -42.05 -14.88 19.92
CA ILE A 238 -41.61 -13.99 18.82
C ILE A 238 -42.61 -12.84 18.70
N ILE A 239 -42.10 -11.63 18.57
CA ILE A 239 -42.87 -10.41 18.34
C ILE A 239 -42.69 -10.02 16.86
N SER A 240 -43.76 -9.58 16.22
CA SER A 240 -43.83 -9.31 14.77
C SER A 240 -42.90 -8.19 14.27
N ASP A 241 -42.17 -7.51 15.16
CA ASP A 241 -41.23 -6.42 14.87
C ASP A 241 -39.77 -6.88 14.71
N GLY A 242 -39.52 -8.19 14.61
CA GLY A 242 -38.16 -8.73 14.54
C GLY A 242 -37.49 -8.83 15.91
N THR A 243 -38.29 -8.88 16.97
CA THR A 243 -37.82 -9.16 18.32
C THR A 243 -38.37 -10.47 18.86
N TRP A 244 -37.70 -11.01 19.87
CA TRP A 244 -38.17 -12.16 20.62
C TRP A 244 -37.84 -11.97 22.10
N VAL A 245 -38.56 -12.68 22.96
CA VAL A 245 -38.36 -12.67 24.42
C VAL A 245 -38.09 -14.08 24.91
N SER A 246 -37.33 -14.16 25.99
CA SER A 246 -37.01 -15.40 26.70
C SER A 246 -37.43 -15.26 28.15
N ASP A 247 -37.83 -16.36 28.77
CA ASP A 247 -38.06 -16.41 30.22
C ASP A 247 -36.74 -16.55 30.98
N SER A 248 -35.63 -16.82 30.26
CA SER A 248 -34.27 -16.82 30.79
C SER A 248 -33.60 -15.45 30.64
N GLN A 249 -32.95 -14.98 31.70
CA GLN A 249 -32.21 -13.72 31.72
C GLN A 249 -30.70 -13.88 31.43
N ASN A 250 -30.26 -15.07 31.01
CA ASN A 250 -28.85 -15.40 30.81
C ASN A 250 -28.35 -15.03 29.40
N PHE A 251 -28.40 -13.74 29.07
CA PHE A 251 -27.80 -13.24 27.84
C PHE A 251 -26.28 -13.09 27.99
N SER A 252 -25.55 -13.47 26.95
CA SER A 252 -24.15 -13.13 26.78
C SER A 252 -23.84 -12.80 25.33
N GLU A 253 -22.72 -12.11 25.12
CA GLU A 253 -22.18 -11.75 23.81
C GLU A 253 -21.98 -12.97 22.91
N ALA A 254 -21.84 -14.17 23.50
CA ALA A 254 -21.65 -15.42 22.77
C ALA A 254 -22.80 -15.76 21.81
N VAL A 255 -24.02 -15.23 21.99
CA VAL A 255 -25.14 -15.46 21.05
C VAL A 255 -25.14 -14.49 19.86
N LEU A 256 -24.44 -13.36 19.96
CA LEU A 256 -24.40 -12.36 18.89
C LEU A 256 -23.89 -12.98 17.59
N GLY A 257 -24.60 -12.79 16.48
CA GLY A 257 -24.24 -13.40 15.21
C GLY A 257 -24.59 -14.89 15.08
N GLY A 258 -25.14 -15.52 16.12
CA GLY A 258 -25.63 -16.90 16.09
C GLY A 258 -27.04 -17.01 15.49
N PRO A 259 -27.47 -18.20 15.03
CA PRO A 259 -28.75 -18.37 14.38
C PRO A 259 -29.91 -18.43 15.38
N LEU A 260 -31.07 -17.94 14.92
CA LEU A 260 -32.37 -18.20 15.49
C LEU A 260 -33.04 -19.29 14.65
N MET A 261 -33.48 -20.37 15.30
CA MET A 261 -33.97 -21.59 14.67
C MET A 261 -35.41 -21.87 15.10
N VAL A 262 -36.17 -22.56 14.26
CA VAL A 262 -37.49 -23.10 14.58
C VAL A 262 -37.42 -24.61 14.60
N LYS A 263 -37.87 -25.22 15.69
CA LYS A 263 -38.00 -26.67 15.86
C LYS A 263 -39.47 -27.04 15.65
N THR A 264 -39.73 -27.78 14.58
CA THR A 264 -41.09 -28.24 14.25
C THR A 264 -41.42 -29.50 15.05
N ILE A 265 -42.58 -29.54 15.72
CA ILE A 265 -42.99 -30.69 16.55
C ILE A 265 -43.25 -31.96 15.71
N ASN A 266 -43.71 -31.81 14.46
CA ASN A 266 -44.13 -32.92 13.60
C ASN A 266 -43.08 -33.35 12.55
N GLY A 267 -41.86 -32.79 12.60
CA GLY A 267 -40.77 -33.15 11.68
C GLY A 267 -39.43 -33.11 12.40
N ASN A 268 -38.53 -34.04 12.08
CA ASN A 268 -37.19 -34.16 12.70
C ASN A 268 -36.22 -33.02 12.30
N GLY A 269 -36.70 -31.86 11.87
CA GLY A 269 -35.88 -30.78 11.30
C GLY A 269 -35.86 -29.50 12.14
N VAL A 270 -34.75 -28.77 12.06
CA VAL A 270 -34.62 -27.38 12.51
C VAL A 270 -34.54 -26.46 11.30
N ARG A 271 -35.28 -25.35 11.31
CA ARG A 271 -35.31 -24.36 10.22
C ARG A 271 -34.67 -23.06 10.66
N PHE A 272 -33.90 -22.43 9.79
CA PHE A 272 -33.31 -21.12 10.06
C PHE A 272 -34.36 -20.01 9.94
N LEU A 273 -34.40 -19.11 10.92
CA LEU A 273 -35.33 -17.97 10.94
C LEU A 273 -34.59 -16.64 10.74
N GLY A 274 -33.35 -16.55 11.20
CA GLY A 274 -32.55 -15.34 11.13
C GLY A 274 -31.34 -15.36 12.05
N MET A 275 -30.69 -14.21 12.22
CA MET A 275 -29.46 -14.08 13.00
C MET A 275 -29.65 -13.13 14.19
N ASN A 276 -29.18 -13.51 15.37
CA ASN A 276 -29.26 -12.65 16.56
C ASN A 276 -28.34 -11.42 16.42
N LEU A 277 -28.88 -10.23 16.66
CA LEU A 277 -28.16 -8.95 16.55
C LEU A 277 -27.73 -8.38 17.90
N GLY A 278 -28.53 -8.59 18.94
CA GLY A 278 -28.31 -8.06 20.28
C GLY A 278 -29.57 -8.06 21.13
N CYS A 279 -29.45 -7.53 22.35
CA CYS A 279 -30.57 -7.35 23.26
C CYS A 279 -30.63 -5.91 23.77
N TYR A 280 -31.80 -5.52 24.26
CA TYR A 280 -31.99 -4.27 24.98
C TYR A 280 -33.04 -4.47 26.07
N HIS A 281 -32.95 -3.63 27.11
CA HIS A 281 -33.92 -3.64 28.20
C HIS A 281 -35.10 -2.74 27.83
N GLU A 282 -36.30 -3.29 27.89
CA GLU A 282 -37.55 -2.54 27.79
C GLU A 282 -38.40 -2.95 28.99
N ASP A 283 -38.58 -2.02 29.93
CA ASP A 283 -39.16 -2.27 31.26
C ASP A 283 -38.35 -3.33 32.06
N ALA A 284 -39.05 -4.25 32.75
CA ALA A 284 -38.45 -5.34 33.53
C ALA A 284 -38.03 -6.56 32.67
N ASN A 285 -38.24 -6.52 31.36
CA ASN A 285 -38.00 -7.65 30.45
C ASN A 285 -36.87 -7.37 29.45
N VAL A 286 -36.09 -8.39 29.12
CA VAL A 286 -35.07 -8.31 28.06
C VAL A 286 -35.70 -8.68 26.73
N LYS A 287 -35.60 -7.79 25.73
CA LYS A 287 -35.97 -8.09 24.35
C LYS A 287 -34.73 -8.33 23.50
N TYR A 288 -34.80 -9.34 22.64
CA TYR A 288 -33.73 -9.72 21.73
C TYR A 288 -34.09 -9.34 20.31
N ARG A 289 -33.18 -8.69 19.58
CA ARG A 289 -33.35 -8.37 18.16
C ARG A 289 -32.70 -9.43 17.31
N PHE A 290 -33.34 -9.79 16.21
CA PHE A 290 -32.74 -10.64 15.19
C PHE A 290 -32.98 -10.06 13.80
N LEU A 291 -32.09 -10.39 12.87
CA LEU A 291 -32.24 -10.09 11.46
C LEU A 291 -32.94 -11.27 10.77
N PRO A 292 -34.18 -11.10 10.27
CA PRO A 292 -34.88 -12.16 9.55
C PRO A 292 -34.10 -12.67 8.35
N GLN A 293 -34.21 -13.98 8.05
CA GLN A 293 -33.51 -14.64 6.94
C GLN A 293 -33.66 -13.89 5.61
N LYS A 294 -34.87 -13.42 5.28
CA LYS A 294 -35.13 -12.69 4.03
C LYS A 294 -34.27 -11.42 3.93
N LEU A 295 -34.23 -10.62 5.00
CA LEU A 295 -33.43 -9.39 5.04
C LEU A 295 -31.93 -9.71 5.02
N LEU A 296 -31.50 -10.77 5.72
CA LEU A 296 -30.12 -11.23 5.67
C LEU A 296 -29.71 -11.65 4.25
N HIS A 297 -30.55 -12.39 3.53
CA HIS A 297 -30.30 -12.78 2.13
C HIS A 297 -30.16 -11.58 1.21
N GLU A 298 -31.07 -10.61 1.31
CA GLU A 298 -31.03 -9.36 0.55
C GLU A 298 -29.73 -8.58 0.83
N ARG A 299 -29.31 -8.49 2.09
CA ARG A 299 -28.04 -7.85 2.46
C ARG A 299 -26.82 -8.58 1.91
N LEU A 300 -26.77 -9.91 2.00
CA LEU A 300 -25.64 -10.68 1.48
C LEU A 300 -25.54 -10.62 -0.06
N LYS A 301 -26.66 -10.46 -0.77
CA LYS A 301 -26.67 -10.13 -2.20
C LYS A 301 -26.13 -8.72 -2.46
N HIS A 302 -26.55 -7.73 -1.67
CA HIS A 302 -26.05 -6.35 -1.77
C HIS A 302 -24.54 -6.26 -1.54
N PHE A 303 -24.02 -7.01 -0.56
CA PHE A 303 -22.58 -7.15 -0.29
C PHE A 303 -21.83 -7.90 -1.40
N GLN A 304 -22.53 -8.46 -2.39
CA GLN A 304 -21.98 -9.31 -3.46
C GLN A 304 -21.30 -10.57 -2.91
N ILE A 305 -21.75 -11.08 -1.75
CA ILE A 305 -21.31 -12.35 -1.19
C ILE A 305 -22.10 -13.49 -1.86
N LEU A 306 -23.41 -13.31 -2.00
CA LEU A 306 -24.28 -14.19 -2.78
C LEU A 306 -24.37 -13.66 -4.21
N ASN A 307 -24.19 -14.56 -5.19
CA ASN A 307 -24.25 -14.25 -6.63
C ASN A 307 -23.41 -13.03 -7.04
N PRO A 308 -22.08 -13.05 -6.81
CA PRO A 308 -21.22 -11.91 -7.12
C PRO A 308 -21.30 -11.54 -8.61
N LYS A 309 -21.40 -10.25 -8.90
CA LYS A 309 -21.22 -9.73 -10.27
C LYS A 309 -19.75 -9.88 -10.68
N GLU A 310 -19.47 -9.84 -11.99
CA GLU A 310 -18.08 -9.79 -12.46
C GLU A 310 -17.34 -8.59 -11.84
N LEU A 311 -16.25 -8.89 -11.12
CA LEU A 311 -15.43 -7.88 -10.44
C LEU A 311 -14.50 -7.21 -11.45
N HIS A 312 -14.78 -5.96 -11.79
CA HIS A 312 -13.81 -5.10 -12.48
C HIS A 312 -12.95 -4.36 -11.46
N PHE A 313 -11.70 -4.83 -11.28
CA PHE A 313 -10.75 -4.22 -10.33
C PHE A 313 -10.43 -2.74 -10.62
N ARG A 314 -10.62 -2.27 -11.86
CA ARG A 314 -10.39 -0.87 -12.23
C ARG A 314 -11.43 0.09 -11.66
N GLU A 315 -12.61 -0.41 -11.34
CA GLU A 315 -13.77 0.36 -10.87
C GLU A 315 -14.34 -0.23 -9.57
N TYR A 316 -13.52 -1.00 -8.85
CA TYR A 316 -13.96 -1.57 -7.58
C TYR A 316 -14.32 -0.45 -6.62
N SER A 317 -15.58 -0.46 -6.21
CA SER A 317 -16.13 0.38 -5.17
C SER A 317 -16.95 -0.52 -4.26
N LEU A 318 -16.98 -0.17 -2.97
CA LEU A 318 -17.87 -0.83 -2.05
C LEU A 318 -19.33 -0.53 -2.45
N PRO A 319 -20.26 -1.48 -2.28
CA PRO A 319 -21.68 -1.19 -2.39
C PRO A 319 -22.06 -0.01 -1.49
N LYS A 320 -23.10 0.72 -1.87
CA LYS A 320 -23.59 1.85 -1.07
C LYS A 320 -23.88 1.40 0.37
N ASP A 321 -23.49 2.20 1.35
CA ASP A 321 -23.71 1.96 2.78
C ASP A 321 -22.97 0.71 3.35
N VAL A 322 -22.04 0.12 2.58
CA VAL A 322 -21.16 -0.97 3.04
C VAL A 322 -19.77 -0.44 3.33
N SER A 323 -19.24 -0.82 4.48
CA SER A 323 -17.89 -0.48 4.93
C SER A 323 -16.95 -1.69 4.90
N SER A 324 -15.65 -1.43 4.94
CA SER A 324 -14.61 -2.45 5.06
C SER A 324 -13.71 -2.14 6.23
N ILE A 325 -13.32 -3.17 6.98
CA ILE A 325 -12.28 -3.03 7.99
C ILE A 325 -10.92 -2.87 7.31
N VAL A 326 -10.07 -2.05 7.93
CA VAL A 326 -8.63 -1.99 7.63
C VAL A 326 -7.94 -2.84 8.68
N PRO A 327 -7.39 -4.01 8.30
CA PRO A 327 -6.76 -4.93 9.24
C PRO A 327 -5.59 -4.29 9.98
N SER A 328 -5.28 -4.84 11.16
CA SER A 328 -4.14 -4.38 11.96
C SER A 328 -2.83 -4.54 11.20
N GLY A 329 -1.97 -3.53 11.30
CA GLY A 329 -0.71 -3.45 10.53
C GLY A 329 -0.85 -2.89 9.11
N PHE A 330 -2.07 -2.73 8.57
CA PHE A 330 -2.27 -2.24 7.19
C PHE A 330 -2.65 -0.76 7.09
N VAL A 331 -2.86 -0.05 8.20
CA VAL A 331 -3.23 1.38 8.19
C VAL A 331 -2.23 2.22 7.41
N ARG A 332 -0.94 2.02 7.64
CA ARG A 332 0.12 2.71 6.90
C ARG A 332 0.02 2.45 5.39
N THR A 333 -0.20 1.20 4.99
CA THR A 333 -0.39 0.82 3.58
C THR A 333 -1.61 1.51 2.96
N ILE A 334 -2.73 1.59 3.69
CA ILE A 334 -3.94 2.28 3.24
C ILE A 334 -3.72 3.78 3.10
N ASN A 335 -3.11 4.42 4.10
CA ASN A 335 -2.80 5.85 4.05
C ASN A 335 -1.85 6.15 2.89
N ARG A 336 -0.85 5.29 2.66
CA ARG A 336 0.06 5.38 1.52
C ARG A 336 -0.68 5.28 0.19
N MET A 337 -1.59 4.31 0.03
CA MET A 337 -2.39 4.17 -1.20
C MET A 337 -3.30 5.39 -1.44
N LYS A 338 -3.93 5.93 -0.38
CA LYS A 338 -4.75 7.16 -0.44
C LYS A 338 -3.93 8.39 -0.82
N SER A 339 -2.75 8.54 -0.21
CA SER A 339 -1.76 9.59 -0.50
C SER A 339 -1.32 9.54 -1.96
N LEU A 340 -1.03 8.34 -2.47
CA LEU A 340 -0.61 8.13 -3.85
C LEU A 340 -1.76 8.12 -4.88
N GLY A 341 -3.01 8.18 -4.39
CA GLY A 341 -4.26 8.20 -5.16
C GLY A 341 -4.54 6.93 -5.98
N TYR A 342 -4.08 5.79 -5.47
CA TYR A 342 -4.39 4.47 -6.02
C TYR A 342 -5.80 4.01 -5.61
N PRO A 343 -6.46 3.19 -6.44
CA PRO A 343 -7.73 2.58 -6.06
C PRO A 343 -7.53 1.70 -4.82
N MET A 344 -8.53 1.72 -3.93
CA MET A 344 -8.49 0.85 -2.77
C MET A 344 -8.73 -0.59 -3.20
N PRO A 345 -7.89 -1.54 -2.76
CA PRO A 345 -8.07 -2.93 -3.15
C PRO A 345 -9.33 -3.48 -2.47
N PRO A 346 -9.92 -4.55 -3.03
CA PRO A 346 -10.95 -5.29 -2.32
C PRO A 346 -10.47 -5.72 -0.92
N PRO A 347 -11.36 -5.79 0.09
CA PRO A 347 -11.00 -6.01 1.50
C PRO A 347 -9.97 -7.13 1.72
N LEU A 348 -10.24 -8.31 1.13
CA LEU A 348 -9.42 -9.51 1.30
C LEU A 348 -8.06 -9.45 0.61
N MET A 349 -7.85 -8.54 -0.35
CA MET A 349 -6.60 -8.51 -1.11
C MET A 349 -5.41 -8.04 -0.28
N LEU A 350 -5.63 -7.25 0.76
CA LEU A 350 -4.55 -6.76 1.63
C LEU A 350 -3.91 -7.92 2.39
N GLU A 351 -4.73 -8.75 3.02
CA GLU A 351 -4.30 -9.85 3.88
C GLU A 351 -3.79 -11.08 3.09
N LEU A 352 -4.13 -11.17 1.80
CA LEU A 352 -3.67 -12.23 0.90
C LEU A 352 -2.41 -11.85 0.09
N ASN A 353 -1.61 -10.90 0.58
CA ASN A 353 -0.38 -10.42 -0.08
C ASN A 353 -0.63 -9.91 -1.50
N GLY A 354 -1.74 -9.22 -1.73
CA GLY A 354 -2.04 -8.58 -3.01
C GLY A 354 -0.97 -7.57 -3.41
N GLN A 355 -0.58 -7.57 -4.68
CA GLN A 355 0.41 -6.65 -5.22
C GLN A 355 -0.25 -5.58 -6.08
N LEU A 356 0.12 -4.31 -5.86
CA LEU A 356 -0.18 -3.24 -6.79
C LEU A 356 0.69 -3.38 -8.04
N LEU A 357 0.08 -3.40 -9.21
CA LEU A 357 0.80 -3.48 -10.49
C LEU A 357 0.67 -2.17 -11.26
N ASN A 358 1.69 -1.88 -12.07
CA ASN A 358 1.76 -0.68 -12.91
C ASN A 358 1.62 0.61 -12.09
N ASP A 359 2.42 0.71 -11.03
CA ASP A 359 2.57 1.92 -10.22
C ASP A 359 3.43 2.98 -10.96
N PHE A 360 3.44 4.20 -10.42
CA PHE A 360 4.31 5.30 -10.83
C PHE A 360 5.68 5.25 -10.13
N GLU A 361 5.79 4.51 -9.03
CA GLU A 361 6.97 4.43 -8.16
C GLU A 361 8.06 3.52 -8.74
N GLY A 362 7.71 2.60 -9.64
CA GLY A 362 8.64 1.66 -10.22
C GLY A 362 9.79 2.34 -10.95
N TYR A 363 10.94 1.67 -10.98
CA TYR A 363 12.09 2.08 -11.79
C TYR A 363 12.05 1.46 -13.19
N PHE A 364 12.69 2.11 -14.16
CA PHE A 364 12.96 1.52 -15.46
C PHE A 364 14.39 1.81 -15.91
N GLY A 365 14.97 0.86 -16.66
CA GLY A 365 16.32 1.00 -17.19
C GLY A 365 17.36 1.24 -16.09
N GLU A 366 18.40 2.01 -16.40
CA GLU A 366 19.47 2.35 -15.46
C GLU A 366 19.14 3.60 -14.64
N VAL A 367 19.29 3.50 -13.32
CA VAL A 367 18.97 4.55 -12.35
C VAL A 367 20.24 5.29 -11.93
N ARG A 368 20.18 6.62 -11.87
CA ARG A 368 21.27 7.49 -11.45
C ARG A 368 20.80 8.52 -10.43
N ALA A 369 21.43 8.48 -9.27
CA ALA A 369 21.24 9.48 -8.23
C ALA A 369 21.83 10.84 -8.63
N TRP A 370 21.19 11.91 -8.19
CA TRP A 370 21.67 13.27 -8.35
C TRP A 370 22.74 13.60 -7.29
N LYS A 371 23.58 14.61 -7.56
CA LYS A 371 24.69 14.98 -6.68
C LYS A 371 24.18 15.47 -5.32
N GLY A 372 24.47 14.74 -4.25
CA GLY A 372 24.01 15.06 -2.89
C GLY A 372 22.78 14.27 -2.44
N TYR A 373 22.37 13.26 -3.21
CA TYR A 373 21.34 12.31 -2.79
C TYR A 373 21.73 11.61 -1.47
N PRO A 374 20.89 11.71 -0.42
CA PRO A 374 21.29 11.35 0.93
C PRO A 374 21.18 9.84 1.23
N PHE A 375 20.50 9.05 0.38
CA PHE A 375 20.20 7.64 0.65
C PHE A 375 21.15 6.66 -0.05
N GLY A 376 22.27 7.13 -0.60
CA GLY A 376 23.30 6.27 -1.15
C GLY A 376 23.18 5.86 -2.60
N TYR A 377 23.62 4.63 -2.89
CA TYR A 377 23.51 4.08 -4.24
C TYR A 377 22.04 3.77 -4.53
N PRO A 378 21.49 4.23 -5.67
CA PRO A 378 20.12 3.90 -6.03
C PRO A 378 19.96 2.39 -6.23
N PRO A 379 18.73 1.85 -6.12
CA PRO A 379 18.44 0.46 -6.44
C PRO A 379 18.96 0.11 -7.83
N VAL A 380 19.57 -1.08 -7.98
CA VAL A 380 20.19 -1.49 -9.25
C VAL A 380 19.13 -1.65 -10.32
N GLY A 381 19.07 -0.70 -11.24
CA GLY A 381 18.22 -0.75 -12.43
C GLY A 381 18.99 -1.32 -13.63
N SER A 382 18.60 -2.52 -14.06
CA SER A 382 19.04 -3.22 -15.29
C SER A 382 20.53 -3.57 -15.43
N GLU A 383 20.83 -4.65 -16.16
CA GLU A 383 22.20 -5.06 -16.54
C GLU A 383 22.87 -4.12 -17.57
N LYS A 384 22.14 -3.16 -18.15
CA LYS A 384 22.65 -2.31 -19.25
C LYS A 384 23.14 -0.96 -18.74
N CYS A 385 24.42 -0.67 -18.95
CA CYS A 385 25.03 0.64 -18.68
C CYS A 385 24.65 1.69 -19.74
N VAL A 386 23.43 2.21 -19.69
CA VAL A 386 22.93 3.28 -20.57
C VAL A 386 23.74 4.56 -20.43
N TRP A 387 24.06 5.00 -19.21
CA TRP A 387 24.75 6.28 -18.99
C TRP A 387 26.18 6.30 -19.50
N GLU A 388 26.82 5.13 -19.65
CA GLU A 388 28.17 4.98 -20.21
C GLU A 388 28.21 5.22 -21.73
N HIS A 389 27.07 5.11 -22.41
CA HIS A 389 26.97 5.42 -23.85
C HIS A 389 26.88 6.92 -24.13
N LEU A 390 26.78 7.75 -23.09
CA LEU A 390 26.63 9.19 -23.18
C LEU A 390 27.86 9.90 -22.62
N SER A 391 28.24 11.03 -23.22
CA SER A 391 29.28 11.87 -22.64
C SER A 391 28.84 12.42 -21.27
N LYS A 392 29.81 12.68 -20.38
CA LYS A 392 29.52 13.25 -19.05
C LYS A 392 28.76 14.58 -19.14
N GLU A 393 29.04 15.37 -20.17
CA GLU A 393 28.34 16.64 -20.42
C GLU A 393 26.88 16.39 -20.80
N VAL A 394 26.60 15.46 -21.71
CA VAL A 394 25.23 15.11 -22.13
C VAL A 394 24.41 14.64 -20.93
N VAL A 395 24.94 13.73 -20.11
CA VAL A 395 24.22 13.28 -18.92
C VAL A 395 23.98 14.42 -17.92
N THR A 396 24.96 15.31 -17.75
CA THR A 396 24.81 16.48 -16.88
C THR A 396 23.71 17.42 -17.40
N ASN A 397 23.67 17.69 -18.70
CA ASN A 397 22.64 18.52 -19.32
C ASN A 397 21.25 17.89 -19.20
N ILE A 398 21.11 16.59 -19.49
CA ILE A 398 19.86 15.84 -19.30
C ILE A 398 19.39 15.93 -17.84
N SER A 399 20.28 15.72 -16.88
CA SER A 399 19.95 15.77 -15.45
C SER A 399 19.48 17.15 -14.96
N ARG A 400 19.78 18.22 -15.71
CA ARG A 400 19.43 19.62 -15.39
C ARG A 400 18.21 20.14 -16.15
N ARG A 401 17.55 19.28 -16.94
CA ARG A 401 16.36 19.67 -17.73
C ARG A 401 15.23 18.67 -17.70
N VAL A 402 15.48 17.41 -17.35
CA VAL A 402 14.40 16.46 -17.07
C VAL A 402 13.88 16.70 -15.67
N VAL A 403 12.57 16.80 -15.50
CA VAL A 403 11.88 17.09 -14.23
C VAL A 403 10.90 15.97 -13.88
N LYS A 404 10.58 15.84 -12.59
CA LYS A 404 9.46 15.03 -12.09
C LYS A 404 8.27 15.96 -11.92
N LEU A 405 7.08 15.53 -12.31
CA LEU A 405 5.83 16.23 -12.03
C LEU A 405 4.85 15.30 -11.32
N ALA A 406 4.00 15.90 -10.51
CA ALA A 406 2.80 15.25 -10.01
C ALA A 406 1.66 16.26 -9.98
N SER A 407 0.45 15.78 -10.22
CA SER A 407 -0.77 16.54 -9.96
C SER A 407 -1.50 15.97 -8.77
N PHE A 408 -2.25 16.82 -8.07
CA PHE A 408 -2.94 16.46 -6.83
C PHE A 408 -4.38 16.94 -6.83
N ASN A 409 -5.25 16.13 -6.24
CA ASN A 409 -6.60 16.52 -5.82
C ASN A 409 -6.60 16.57 -4.29
N GLY A 410 -6.46 17.79 -3.74
CA GLY A 410 -6.21 17.97 -2.31
C GLY A 410 -4.93 17.27 -1.86
N PRO A 411 -4.96 16.43 -0.80
CA PRO A 411 -3.77 15.71 -0.31
C PRO A 411 -3.41 14.47 -1.14
N SER A 412 -4.31 14.01 -2.02
CA SER A 412 -4.12 12.79 -2.79
C SER A 412 -3.52 13.09 -4.16
N ARG A 413 -2.46 12.36 -4.52
CA ARG A 413 -1.87 12.45 -5.84
C ARG A 413 -2.81 11.92 -6.90
N PHE A 414 -3.05 12.70 -7.93
CA PHE A 414 -3.88 12.33 -9.06
C PHE A 414 -3.09 11.60 -10.15
N PHE A 415 -1.91 12.13 -10.49
CA PHE A 415 -1.00 11.58 -11.50
C PHE A 415 0.45 11.90 -11.16
N ALA A 416 1.39 11.06 -11.61
CA ALA A 416 2.82 11.32 -11.56
C ALA A 416 3.46 11.04 -12.92
N CYS A 417 4.43 11.86 -13.32
CA CYS A 417 5.10 11.71 -14.61
C CYS A 417 6.44 12.43 -14.67
N THR A 418 7.07 12.34 -15.82
CA THR A 418 8.28 13.10 -16.17
C THR A 418 7.90 14.27 -17.09
N GLY A 419 8.70 15.32 -17.08
CA GLY A 419 8.66 16.38 -18.08
C GLY A 419 10.05 16.84 -18.49
N LEU A 420 10.09 17.69 -19.51
CA LEU A 420 11.30 18.29 -20.07
C LEU A 420 11.20 19.81 -20.04
N LEU A 421 12.19 20.46 -19.42
CA LEU A 421 12.37 21.91 -19.52
C LEU A 421 12.74 22.27 -20.97
N ILE A 422 11.91 23.11 -21.57
CA ILE A 422 12.06 23.61 -22.94
C ILE A 422 12.14 25.12 -22.95
N ARG A 423 12.89 25.67 -23.90
CA ARG A 423 12.87 27.10 -24.22
C ARG A 423 11.83 27.34 -25.32
N TRP A 424 10.90 28.26 -25.07
CA TRP A 424 9.88 28.66 -26.02
C TRP A 424 9.62 30.17 -25.91
N HIS A 425 9.80 30.91 -27.01
CA HIS A 425 9.70 32.38 -27.06
C HIS A 425 10.44 33.09 -25.90
N ALA A 426 11.73 32.77 -25.74
CA ALA A 426 12.64 33.26 -24.70
C ALA A 426 12.32 32.87 -23.24
N HIS A 427 11.22 32.18 -22.99
CA HIS A 427 10.83 31.72 -21.65
C HIS A 427 11.06 30.22 -21.48
N THR A 428 11.16 29.78 -20.23
CA THR A 428 11.31 28.36 -19.88
C THR A 428 9.95 27.79 -19.49
N PHE A 429 9.58 26.69 -20.14
CA PHE A 429 8.38 25.91 -19.82
C PHE A 429 8.74 24.45 -19.64
N ILE A 430 7.77 23.66 -19.20
CA ILE A 430 7.90 22.20 -19.10
C ILE A 430 6.96 21.55 -20.10
N LEU A 431 7.51 20.78 -21.02
CA LEU A 431 6.77 19.85 -21.86
C LEU A 431 6.53 18.55 -21.08
N THR A 432 5.28 18.10 -21.01
CA THR A 432 4.90 16.82 -20.39
C THR A 432 3.63 16.26 -21.03
N SER A 433 3.11 15.16 -20.50
CA SER A 433 1.86 14.54 -20.93
C SER A 433 0.63 15.30 -20.40
N ALA A 434 -0.42 15.45 -21.22
CA ALA A 434 -1.68 16.02 -20.76
C ALA A 434 -2.45 15.11 -19.78
N SER A 435 -2.04 13.84 -19.65
CA SER A 435 -2.52 12.93 -18.60
C SER A 435 -2.33 13.50 -17.20
N LEU A 436 -1.38 14.43 -17.01
CA LEU A 436 -1.17 15.14 -15.75
C LEU A 436 -2.43 15.88 -15.26
N VAL A 437 -3.26 16.40 -16.17
CA VAL A 437 -4.43 17.23 -15.85
C VAL A 437 -5.73 16.72 -16.47
N ARG A 438 -5.70 15.54 -17.11
CA ARG A 438 -6.86 14.99 -17.82
C ARG A 438 -7.86 14.40 -16.84
N SER A 439 -9.15 14.68 -17.03
CA SER A 439 -10.21 14.10 -16.19
C SER A 439 -10.28 12.57 -16.31
N ARG A 440 -10.47 11.90 -15.17
CA ARG A 440 -10.73 10.44 -15.11
C ARG A 440 -12.10 10.06 -15.67
N LEU A 441 -13.11 10.92 -15.52
CA LEU A 441 -14.50 10.67 -15.93
C LEU A 441 -14.78 11.10 -17.37
N HIS A 442 -14.15 12.20 -17.79
CA HIS A 442 -14.37 12.83 -19.10
C HIS A 442 -13.03 13.04 -19.81
N HIS A 443 -12.49 11.99 -20.43
CA HIS A 443 -11.14 11.99 -21.02
C HIS A 443 -10.91 13.05 -22.11
N GLU A 444 -11.98 13.62 -22.66
CA GLU A 444 -11.99 14.75 -23.59
C GLU A 444 -11.89 16.13 -22.93
N LYS A 445 -11.78 16.18 -21.59
CA LYS A 445 -11.65 17.40 -20.79
C LYS A 445 -10.44 17.34 -19.85
N ILE A 446 -10.02 18.51 -19.42
CA ILE A 446 -9.09 18.68 -18.30
C ILE A 446 -9.87 18.90 -17.01
N ASP A 447 -9.22 18.58 -15.88
CA ASP A 447 -9.69 18.89 -14.55
C ASP A 447 -8.89 20.08 -14.00
N ASN A 448 -9.55 21.23 -13.92
CA ASN A 448 -8.95 22.49 -13.46
C ASN A 448 -8.82 22.57 -11.93
N SER A 449 -9.38 21.63 -11.19
CA SER A 449 -9.26 21.59 -9.72
C SER A 449 -7.89 21.05 -9.26
N LEU A 450 -7.14 20.43 -10.17
CA LEU A 450 -5.86 19.82 -9.87
C LEU A 450 -4.76 20.86 -9.69
N THR A 451 -3.95 20.69 -8.65
CA THR A 451 -2.70 21.44 -8.46
C THR A 451 -1.55 20.67 -9.10
N ILE A 452 -0.49 21.37 -9.54
CA ILE A 452 0.70 20.75 -10.15
C ILE A 452 1.92 21.10 -9.32
N GLU A 453 2.68 20.08 -8.93
CA GLU A 453 4.00 20.25 -8.34
C GLU A 453 5.09 19.77 -9.30
N VAL A 454 6.18 20.53 -9.36
CA VAL A 454 7.35 20.21 -10.17
C VAL A 454 8.58 20.08 -9.29
N PHE A 455 9.34 19.02 -9.53
CA PHE A 455 10.61 18.76 -8.86
C PHE A 455 11.77 18.65 -9.85
N LEU A 456 12.82 19.43 -9.60
CA LEU A 456 14.12 19.31 -10.26
C LEU A 456 15.22 19.16 -9.20
N PRO A 457 16.04 18.09 -9.27
CA PRO A 457 17.19 17.98 -8.41
C PRO A 457 18.27 19.06 -8.62
N PRO A 458 19.05 19.39 -7.57
CA PRO A 458 18.90 18.92 -6.20
C PRO A 458 17.80 19.70 -5.46
N ASN A 459 16.81 18.99 -4.90
CA ASN A 459 15.82 19.54 -3.95
C ASN A 459 15.03 20.80 -4.36
N GLN A 460 14.89 21.10 -5.65
CA GLN A 460 14.11 22.26 -6.10
C GLN A 460 12.66 21.85 -6.36
N ARG A 461 11.74 22.30 -5.49
CA ARG A 461 10.29 22.10 -5.63
C ARG A 461 9.60 23.43 -5.90
N VAL A 462 8.74 23.46 -6.91
CA VAL A 462 7.96 24.66 -7.29
C VAL A 462 6.54 24.26 -7.71
N SER A 463 5.61 25.20 -7.56
CA SER A 463 4.27 25.07 -8.13
C SER A 463 4.32 25.27 -9.65
N GLY A 464 3.56 24.46 -10.38
CA GLY A 464 3.36 24.57 -11.82
C GLY A 464 1.98 25.11 -12.15
N THR A 465 1.87 25.88 -13.24
CA THR A 465 0.59 26.32 -13.80
C THR A 465 0.44 25.78 -15.22
N LEU A 466 -0.72 25.23 -15.54
CA LEU A 466 -1.02 24.76 -16.90
C LEU A 466 -1.11 25.97 -17.85
N ALA A 467 -0.16 26.10 -18.77
CA ALA A 467 -0.13 27.19 -19.74
C ALA A 467 -0.85 26.81 -21.05
N LEU A 468 -0.64 25.59 -21.54
CA LEU A 468 -1.21 25.10 -22.80
C LEU A 468 -1.32 23.58 -22.78
N TYR A 469 -2.26 23.01 -23.54
CA TYR A 469 -2.35 21.56 -23.73
C TYR A 469 -2.96 21.20 -25.08
N ASN A 470 -2.72 19.96 -25.50
CA ASN A 470 -3.38 19.35 -26.64
C ASN A 470 -3.79 17.92 -26.26
N LEU A 471 -5.10 17.68 -26.11
CA LEU A 471 -5.60 16.37 -25.70
C LEU A 471 -5.47 15.31 -26.80
N ASN A 472 -5.45 15.69 -28.08
CA ASN A 472 -5.33 14.70 -29.16
C ASN A 472 -3.91 14.14 -29.22
N TYR A 473 -2.91 15.01 -29.13
CA TYR A 473 -1.52 14.61 -29.02
C TYR A 473 -1.09 14.25 -27.59
N ASN A 474 -1.99 14.44 -26.62
CA ASN A 474 -1.79 14.19 -25.20
C ASN A 474 -0.51 14.84 -24.62
N PHE A 475 -0.25 16.10 -24.97
CA PHE A 475 0.84 16.87 -24.35
C PHE A 475 0.31 18.13 -23.65
N ALA A 476 1.04 18.56 -22.63
CA ALA A 476 0.80 19.77 -21.87
C ALA A 476 2.10 20.58 -21.72
N ILE A 477 1.94 21.89 -21.61
CA ILE A 477 2.96 22.88 -21.34
C ILE A 477 2.64 23.49 -19.98
N VAL A 478 3.57 23.36 -19.04
CA VAL A 478 3.45 23.89 -17.68
C VAL A 478 4.44 25.03 -17.52
N SER A 479 3.96 26.19 -17.06
CA SER A 479 4.80 27.30 -16.60
C SER A 479 5.16 27.11 -15.13
N VAL A 480 6.30 27.67 -14.72
CA VAL A 480 6.74 27.70 -13.32
C VAL A 480 7.05 29.15 -12.95
N GLU A 481 6.55 29.59 -11.79
CA GLU A 481 6.68 30.98 -11.35
C GLU A 481 8.09 31.32 -10.87
N LYS A 482 8.79 30.34 -10.29
CA LYS A 482 10.17 30.48 -9.81
C LYS A 482 11.12 29.79 -10.79
N ASN A 483 12.19 30.49 -11.12
CA ASN A 483 13.24 29.94 -11.96
C ASN A 483 14.03 28.88 -11.19
N PHE A 484 14.08 27.68 -11.74
CA PHE A 484 15.04 26.66 -11.31
C PHE A 484 16.48 27.16 -11.52
N HIS A 485 17.37 26.83 -10.59
CA HIS A 485 18.78 27.14 -10.67
C HIS A 485 19.54 26.11 -11.50
N ALA A 486 20.56 26.59 -12.23
CA ALA A 486 21.49 25.79 -13.02
C ALA A 486 20.82 24.88 -14.08
N VAL A 487 19.67 25.30 -14.63
CA VAL A 487 18.96 24.56 -15.68
C VAL A 487 19.64 24.61 -17.03
N ARG A 488 19.33 23.61 -17.87
CA ARG A 488 19.79 23.52 -19.27
C ARG A 488 18.61 23.20 -20.20
N PRO A 489 17.61 24.10 -20.33
CA PRO A 489 16.41 23.82 -21.11
C PRO A 489 16.74 23.49 -22.57
N GLU A 490 16.01 22.53 -23.13
CA GLU A 490 16.10 22.17 -24.55
C GLU A 490 15.50 23.27 -25.42
N ASP A 491 16.23 23.73 -26.44
CA ASP A 491 15.61 24.58 -27.45
C ASP A 491 14.75 23.72 -28.38
N ILE A 492 13.43 23.83 -28.22
CA ILE A 492 12.51 22.95 -28.94
C ILE A 492 12.47 23.25 -30.43
N PHE A 493 12.94 24.42 -30.89
CA PHE A 493 12.94 24.79 -32.31
C PHE A 493 14.25 24.48 -33.02
N ASN A 494 15.30 24.07 -32.30
CA ASN A 494 16.52 23.58 -32.92
C ASN A 494 16.23 22.36 -33.81
N GLU A 495 16.96 22.28 -34.93
CA GLU A 495 16.80 21.22 -35.89
C GLU A 495 16.93 19.83 -35.22
N SER A 496 16.05 18.92 -35.63
CA SER A 496 16.17 17.52 -35.21
C SER A 496 17.25 16.87 -36.07
N PRO A 497 18.10 16.01 -35.51
CA PRO A 497 19.06 15.27 -36.32
C PRO A 497 18.35 14.39 -37.36
N LYS A 498 19.00 14.22 -38.52
CA LYS A 498 18.37 13.63 -39.72
C LYS A 498 18.13 12.12 -39.60
N ALA A 499 18.89 11.43 -38.75
CA ALA A 499 18.76 10.01 -38.47
C ALA A 499 19.26 9.68 -37.05
N PHE A 500 18.63 8.69 -36.40
CA PHE A 500 19.01 8.22 -35.07
C PHE A 500 19.01 6.68 -35.07
N GLU A 501 20.17 6.06 -34.96
CA GLU A 501 20.26 4.59 -34.83
C GLU A 501 19.84 4.14 -33.43
N LYS A 502 20.31 4.86 -32.40
CA LYS A 502 20.00 4.61 -30.99
C LYS A 502 19.28 5.79 -30.38
N VAL A 503 18.31 5.48 -29.53
CA VAL A 503 17.53 6.43 -28.76
C VAL A 503 17.47 6.02 -27.30
N ILE A 504 17.31 7.00 -26.42
CA ILE A 504 17.33 6.83 -24.98
C ILE A 504 16.09 7.50 -24.42
N ALA A 505 15.22 6.70 -23.81
CA ALA A 505 14.08 7.20 -23.06
C ALA A 505 14.54 7.60 -21.67
N VAL A 506 14.29 8.84 -21.26
CA VAL A 506 14.72 9.36 -19.95
C VAL A 506 13.50 9.72 -19.09
N GLY A 507 13.58 9.39 -17.81
CA GLY A 507 12.53 9.59 -16.82
C GLY A 507 13.06 10.07 -15.47
N ARG A 508 12.15 10.42 -14.58
CA ARG A 508 12.41 10.50 -13.13
C ARG A 508 11.40 9.68 -12.35
N ASP A 509 11.86 9.00 -11.31
CA ASP A 509 10.96 8.22 -10.47
C ASP A 509 10.01 9.13 -9.68
N ALA A 510 8.84 8.59 -9.36
CA ALA A 510 7.78 9.36 -8.72
C ALA A 510 7.99 9.57 -7.20
N ASP A 511 9.02 9.01 -6.58
CA ASP A 511 9.30 9.14 -5.16
C ASP A 511 10.40 10.17 -4.93
N GLN A 512 11.65 9.84 -5.27
CA GLN A 512 12.85 10.63 -4.97
C GLN A 512 13.37 11.47 -6.14
N GLY A 513 12.85 11.24 -7.35
CA GLY A 513 13.25 11.97 -8.57
C GLY A 513 14.67 11.65 -9.04
N LEU A 514 15.16 10.45 -8.75
CA LEU A 514 16.30 9.80 -9.39
C LEU A 514 16.11 9.77 -10.90
N LEU A 515 17.21 9.97 -11.63
CA LEU A 515 17.18 9.96 -13.09
C LEU A 515 17.18 8.51 -13.59
N MET A 516 16.35 8.20 -14.56
CA MET A 516 16.21 6.86 -15.13
C MET A 516 16.41 6.90 -16.63
N ALA A 517 17.05 5.90 -17.22
CA ALA A 517 17.15 5.81 -18.67
C ALA A 517 17.12 4.39 -19.24
N SER A 518 16.47 4.24 -20.39
CA SER A 518 16.45 3.00 -21.17
C SER A 518 16.90 3.26 -22.61
N ILE A 519 17.91 2.53 -23.06
CA ILE A 519 18.40 2.58 -24.44
C ILE A 519 17.63 1.63 -25.35
N GLY A 520 17.38 2.06 -26.58
CA GLY A 520 16.70 1.28 -27.61
C GLY A 520 16.88 1.89 -29.00
N GLU A 521 16.02 1.48 -29.92
CA GLU A 521 16.03 1.88 -31.32
C GLU A 521 14.61 2.27 -31.74
N VAL A 522 14.49 3.19 -32.69
CA VAL A 522 13.19 3.54 -33.29
C VAL A 522 12.75 2.41 -34.23
N LYS A 523 11.51 1.95 -34.09
CA LYS A 523 10.88 0.97 -34.99
C LYS A 523 9.81 1.62 -35.84
N ARG A 524 9.61 1.06 -37.03
CA ARG A 524 8.46 1.40 -37.87
C ARG A 524 7.18 0.93 -37.16
N ARG A 525 6.11 1.69 -37.34
CA ARG A 525 4.83 1.41 -36.67
C ARG A 525 4.22 0.11 -37.22
N ASN A 526 3.94 -0.85 -36.35
CA ASN A 526 3.07 -1.99 -36.62
C ASN A 526 1.64 -1.69 -36.10
N LYS A 527 0.64 -2.46 -36.55
CA LYS A 527 -0.78 -2.28 -36.18
C LYS A 527 -1.10 -2.50 -34.69
N ASP A 528 -0.13 -2.97 -33.88
CA ASP A 528 -0.34 -3.46 -32.51
C ASP A 528 -0.34 -2.38 -31.40
N THR A 529 -0.30 -1.09 -31.73
CA THR A 529 -0.31 -0.01 -30.72
C THR A 529 -1.72 0.26 -30.21
N LYS A 530 -1.94 0.27 -28.88
CA LYS A 530 -3.26 0.56 -28.30
C LYS A 530 -3.67 2.03 -28.42
N LEU A 531 -2.73 2.92 -28.77
CA LEU A 531 -2.96 4.35 -28.93
C LEU A 531 -3.43 4.72 -30.35
N ASN A 532 -4.51 5.51 -30.43
CA ASN A 532 -5.20 5.83 -31.69
C ASN A 532 -4.47 6.84 -32.60
N CYS A 533 -3.45 7.56 -32.12
CA CYS A 533 -2.81 8.60 -32.92
C CYS A 533 -1.83 8.02 -33.95
N ARG A 534 -2.08 8.33 -35.23
CA ARG A 534 -1.25 7.86 -36.34
C ARG A 534 0.13 8.47 -36.41
N ASP A 535 0.33 9.59 -35.72
CA ASP A 535 1.60 10.33 -35.70
C ASP A 535 2.59 9.78 -34.66
N LEU A 536 2.19 8.83 -33.83
CA LEU A 536 3.08 8.18 -32.87
C LEU A 536 4.05 7.24 -33.57
N LYS A 537 5.30 7.27 -33.11
CA LYS A 537 6.34 6.31 -33.47
C LYS A 537 6.61 5.37 -32.30
N LEU A 538 7.35 4.29 -32.54
CA LEU A 538 7.66 3.28 -31.52
C LEU A 538 9.17 3.21 -31.30
N SER A 539 9.58 2.93 -30.06
CA SER A 539 10.94 2.57 -29.71
C SER A 539 11.00 1.25 -28.95
N THR A 540 12.15 0.59 -28.98
CA THR A 540 12.42 -0.61 -28.16
C THR A 540 12.86 -0.27 -26.73
N CYS A 541 12.92 1.01 -26.37
CA CYS A 541 13.15 1.44 -24.99
C CYS A 541 12.08 0.82 -24.09
N LYS A 542 12.48 0.34 -22.92
CA LYS A 542 11.56 -0.21 -21.92
C LYS A 542 11.36 0.82 -20.83
N ILE A 543 10.17 1.38 -20.75
CA ILE A 543 9.77 2.31 -19.69
C ILE A 543 8.56 1.78 -18.92
N ASN A 544 8.25 2.42 -17.80
CA ASN A 544 7.02 2.24 -17.04
C ASN A 544 6.23 3.57 -17.00
N LYS A 545 5.20 3.67 -16.13
CA LYS A 545 4.39 4.89 -16.01
C LYS A 545 5.19 6.14 -15.62
N ALA A 546 6.27 6.02 -14.87
CA ALA A 546 7.10 7.17 -14.49
C ALA A 546 7.73 7.86 -15.71
N GLY A 547 7.97 7.12 -16.80
CA GLY A 547 8.54 7.66 -18.04
C GLY A 547 7.57 8.45 -18.92
N ILE A 548 6.26 8.45 -18.61
CA ILE A 548 5.26 9.23 -19.35
C ILE A 548 5.65 10.70 -19.35
N GLY A 549 5.55 11.37 -20.50
CA GLY A 549 5.90 12.79 -20.65
C GLY A 549 7.41 13.08 -20.64
N GLY A 550 8.25 12.09 -20.34
CA GLY A 550 9.70 12.22 -20.38
C GLY A 550 10.25 12.26 -21.81
N PRO A 551 11.45 12.81 -22.02
CA PRO A 551 12.01 12.92 -23.35
C PRO A 551 12.55 11.57 -23.87
N LEU A 552 12.40 11.36 -25.16
CA LEU A 552 13.21 10.46 -25.94
C LEU A 552 14.33 11.28 -26.59
N VAL A 553 15.59 10.94 -26.34
CA VAL A 553 16.76 11.65 -26.86
C VAL A 553 17.63 10.72 -27.69
N ASP A 554 18.52 11.27 -28.49
CA ASP A 554 19.60 10.52 -29.13
C ASP A 554 20.86 10.46 -28.24
N VAL A 555 21.96 9.93 -28.78
CA VAL A 555 23.25 9.79 -28.08
C VAL A 555 23.95 11.12 -27.80
N ASP A 556 23.61 12.17 -28.55
CA ASP A 556 24.10 13.54 -28.32
C ASP A 556 23.21 14.30 -27.32
N GLY A 557 22.12 13.67 -26.88
CA GLY A 557 21.12 14.25 -26.02
C GLY A 557 20.16 15.19 -26.76
N SER A 558 20.09 15.20 -28.08
CA SER A 558 19.09 16.01 -28.78
C SER A 558 17.70 15.39 -28.66
N LEU A 559 16.66 16.23 -28.50
CA LEU A 559 15.29 15.75 -28.36
C LEU A 559 14.77 15.10 -29.66
N VAL A 560 14.38 13.83 -29.56
CA VAL A 560 13.71 13.07 -30.64
C VAL A 560 12.19 13.14 -30.50
N GLY A 561 11.69 13.12 -29.27
CA GLY A 561 10.25 13.15 -28.98
C GLY A 561 9.91 13.02 -27.50
N MET A 562 8.63 12.80 -27.20
CA MET A 562 8.10 12.66 -25.84
C MET A 562 7.48 11.26 -25.67
N ASN A 563 7.87 10.53 -24.61
CA ASN A 563 7.44 9.16 -24.37
C ASN A 563 6.02 9.07 -23.81
N PHE A 564 5.33 7.98 -24.17
CA PHE A 564 4.07 7.52 -23.57
C PHE A 564 4.20 6.08 -23.10
N TYR A 565 3.25 5.66 -22.28
CA TYR A 565 3.15 4.29 -21.80
C TYR A 565 1.73 3.78 -22.00
N ASP A 566 1.60 2.57 -22.56
CA ASP A 566 0.33 1.87 -22.77
C ASP A 566 0.40 0.39 -22.33
N GLY A 567 1.48 0.02 -21.61
CA GLY A 567 1.76 -1.35 -21.18
C GLY A 567 2.16 -2.32 -22.31
N SER A 568 2.37 -1.83 -23.54
CA SER A 568 2.83 -2.67 -24.64
C SER A 568 4.34 -2.94 -24.59
N LYS A 569 4.81 -3.88 -25.42
CA LYS A 569 6.23 -4.29 -25.47
C LYS A 569 7.16 -3.20 -26.02
N LEU A 570 6.63 -2.29 -26.84
CA LEU A 570 7.35 -1.18 -27.44
C LEU A 570 6.84 0.13 -26.84
N THR A 571 7.72 1.10 -26.66
CA THR A 571 7.34 2.40 -26.09
C THR A 571 6.85 3.34 -27.19
N PRO A 572 5.58 3.79 -27.17
CA PRO A 572 5.12 4.82 -28.08
C PRO A 572 5.67 6.20 -27.69
N PHE A 573 5.95 7.05 -28.67
CA PHE A 573 6.37 8.42 -28.44
C PHE A 573 5.83 9.39 -29.50
N LEU A 574 5.61 10.66 -29.10
CA LEU A 574 5.28 11.76 -29.99
C LEU A 574 6.56 12.39 -30.55
N PRO A 575 6.79 12.39 -31.88
CA PRO A 575 7.97 13.02 -32.46
C PRO A 575 8.05 14.53 -32.18
N LYS A 576 9.25 15.06 -31.95
CA LYS A 576 9.53 16.50 -31.74
C LYS A 576 8.85 17.38 -32.79
N SER A 577 8.90 16.97 -34.06
CA SER A 577 8.30 17.73 -35.18
C SER A 577 6.79 17.97 -35.01
N LYS A 578 6.05 17.02 -34.44
CA LYS A 578 4.60 17.16 -34.19
C LYS A 578 4.33 18.14 -33.05
N ILE A 579 5.15 18.11 -32.02
CA ILE A 579 5.09 19.05 -30.89
C ILE A 579 5.41 20.46 -31.37
N VAL A 580 6.51 20.63 -32.12
CA VAL A 580 6.92 21.92 -32.70
C VAL A 580 5.84 22.50 -33.59
N ASN A 581 5.25 21.71 -34.49
CA ASN A 581 4.18 22.18 -35.36
C ASN A 581 2.96 22.67 -34.58
N ALA A 582 2.61 22.00 -33.48
CA ALA A 582 1.53 22.44 -32.60
C ALA A 582 1.87 23.75 -31.86
N LEU A 583 3.13 23.93 -31.44
CA LEU A 583 3.58 25.14 -30.71
C LEU A 583 3.76 26.37 -31.63
N ARG A 584 4.20 26.19 -32.89
CA ARG A 584 4.38 27.31 -33.85
C ARG A 584 3.10 28.12 -34.10
N GLY A 585 1.93 27.50 -33.96
CA GLY A 585 0.64 28.15 -34.19
C GLY A 585 0.17 29.10 -33.07
N VAL A 586 0.88 29.16 -31.94
CA VAL A 586 0.43 29.87 -30.73
C VAL A 586 1.19 31.20 -30.61
N LYS A 587 0.47 32.32 -30.77
CA LYS A 587 1.08 33.66 -30.83
C LYS A 587 0.98 34.51 -29.55
N ASN A 588 0.06 34.20 -28.61
CA ASN A 588 -0.16 34.98 -27.37
C ASN A 588 -0.37 34.06 -26.14
N PHE A 589 0.18 34.45 -24.98
CA PHE A 589 0.09 33.75 -23.69
C PHE A 589 -1.22 33.99 -22.90
N ALA A 590 -2.30 34.41 -23.56
CA ALA A 590 -3.61 34.47 -22.92
C ALA A 590 -4.33 33.10 -23.06
N LEU A 591 -4.75 32.55 -21.93
CA LEU A 591 -5.53 31.30 -21.74
C LEU A 591 -6.66 31.05 -22.79
N PRO A 592 -7.19 29.81 -22.86
CA PRO A 592 -6.78 28.72 -23.74
C PRO A 592 -7.50 28.78 -25.10
N LEU A 593 -6.77 28.78 -26.23
CA LEU A 593 -7.42 28.66 -27.55
C LEU A 593 -7.54 27.20 -28.01
N LYS A 594 -8.81 26.76 -27.99
CA LYS A 594 -9.55 25.86 -28.90
C LYS A 594 -8.97 24.49 -29.31
N ARG A 595 -9.83 23.50 -29.06
CA ARG A 595 -9.95 22.17 -29.67
C ARG A 595 -9.48 22.14 -31.13
N PHE A 596 -8.41 21.42 -31.39
CA PHE A 596 -8.33 20.63 -32.60
C PHE A 596 -9.11 19.34 -32.33
N PHE A 597 -9.91 18.86 -33.28
CA PHE A 597 -10.61 17.57 -33.17
C PHE A 597 -9.82 16.51 -33.95
N PHE A 598 -9.15 15.62 -33.23
CA PHE A 598 -8.63 14.35 -33.73
C PHE A 598 -8.84 13.32 -32.61
N LEU A 599 -9.16 12.07 -32.96
CA LEU A 599 -9.51 11.02 -31.99
C LEU A 599 -8.53 10.96 -30.79
N PRO A 600 -9.03 10.83 -29.54
CA PRO A 600 -8.20 10.96 -28.34
C PRO A 600 -7.15 9.85 -28.24
N VAL A 601 -5.92 10.24 -27.92
CA VAL A 601 -4.87 9.32 -27.45
C VAL A 601 -5.13 9.03 -25.98
N ILE A 602 -5.68 7.85 -25.70
CA ILE A 602 -5.93 7.38 -24.34
C ILE A 602 -4.71 6.57 -23.90
N CYS A 603 -3.82 7.15 -23.08
CA CYS A 603 -2.98 6.32 -22.23
C CYS A 603 -3.91 5.58 -21.27
N LEU A 604 -4.04 4.26 -21.46
CA LEU A 604 -4.86 3.42 -20.59
C LEU A 604 -4.27 3.48 -19.18
N PHE A 605 -5.04 4.06 -18.24
CA PHE A 605 -4.70 4.15 -16.82
C PHE A 605 -4.64 2.78 -16.16
#